data_AF-A0A7Z2J9F6-F1
#
_entry.id   AF-A0A7Z2J9F6-F1
#
_cell.length_a   1.000
_cell.length_b   1.000
_cell.length_c   1.000
_cell.angle_alpha   90.00
_cell.angle_beta   90.00
_cell.angle_gamma   90.00
#
_symmetry.space_group_name_H-M   'P 1'
#
loop_
_entity.id
_entity.type
_entity.pdbx_description
1 polymer ?
#
loop_
_entity_poly.entity_id
_entity_poly.type
_entity_poly.pdbx_seq_one_letter_code
_entity_poly.pdbx_strand_id
1 'polypeptide(L)'
;MSRAAERGVRGSTLLEVAIALGVMAMCGLGLMSTQLGLTRHAQFAAARGRAAFAADAIAESARVAGATGAPIDRWKALTASVVPEGRLTTSSAGGEASIASVSWAATPFAAASALAAASRVAPCVDATADATARACIALAFLR
;
A
#
# COMPACT_ATOMS: atom_id res chain seq x y z
N MET A 1 -15.80 59.86 -26.33
CA MET A 1 -16.14 58.58 -25.66
C MET A 1 -15.58 58.64 -24.24
N SER A 2 -16.42 58.41 -23.24
CA SER A 2 -16.15 58.77 -21.83
C SER A 2 -15.18 57.78 -21.17
N ARG A 3 -14.18 58.31 -20.45
CA ARG A 3 -13.18 57.54 -19.67
C ARG A 3 -13.80 56.56 -18.65
N ALA A 4 -15.07 56.76 -18.30
CA ALA A 4 -15.83 55.84 -17.43
C ALA A 4 -16.14 54.51 -18.13
N ALA A 5 -16.43 54.53 -19.44
CA ALA A 5 -16.73 53.31 -20.21
C ALA A 5 -15.47 52.45 -20.43
N GLU A 6 -14.32 53.09 -20.71
CA GLU A 6 -13.04 52.38 -20.86
C GLU A 6 -12.57 51.71 -19.56
N ARG A 7 -12.83 52.33 -18.40
CA ARG A 7 -12.55 51.72 -17.08
C ARG A 7 -13.48 50.54 -16.77
N GLY A 8 -14.76 50.63 -17.13
CA GLY A 8 -15.72 49.52 -16.97
C GLY A 8 -15.37 48.30 -17.80
N VAL A 9 -14.99 48.50 -19.07
CA VAL A 9 -14.56 47.40 -19.98
C VAL A 9 -13.26 46.75 -19.50
N ARG A 10 -12.24 47.55 -19.10
CA ARG A 10 -10.99 47.01 -18.53
C ARG A 10 -11.21 46.24 -17.23
N GLY A 11 -12.11 46.70 -16.36
CA GLY A 11 -12.48 46.00 -15.13
C GLY A 11 -13.12 44.64 -15.41
N SER A 12 -14.00 44.56 -16.41
CA SER A 12 -14.61 43.31 -16.87
C SER A 12 -13.58 42.32 -17.40
N THR A 13 -12.61 42.76 -18.22
CA THR A 13 -11.55 41.89 -18.75
C THR A 13 -10.58 41.40 -17.68
N LEU A 14 -10.30 42.22 -16.65
CA LEU A 14 -9.45 41.81 -15.53
C LEU A 14 -10.16 40.79 -14.63
N LEU A 15 -11.47 40.95 -14.41
CA LEU A 15 -12.28 39.97 -13.69
C LEU A 15 -12.32 38.64 -14.44
N GLU A 16 -12.51 38.68 -15.75
CA GLU A 16 -12.54 37.48 -16.60
C GLU A 16 -11.21 36.71 -16.53
N VAL A 17 -10.08 37.41 -16.64
CA VAL A 17 -8.74 36.80 -16.49
C VAL A 17 -8.54 36.26 -15.08
N ALA A 18 -8.98 36.98 -14.04
CA ALA A 18 -8.87 36.52 -12.66
C ALA A 18 -9.71 35.25 -12.41
N ILE A 19 -10.91 35.16 -12.97
CA ILE A 19 -11.76 33.97 -12.91
C ILE A 19 -11.10 32.81 -13.67
N ALA A 20 -10.61 33.06 -14.89
CA ALA A 20 -9.95 32.04 -15.70
C ALA A 20 -8.70 31.47 -14.97
N LEU A 21 -7.88 32.34 -14.39
CA LEU A 21 -6.73 31.96 -13.56
C LEU A 21 -7.17 31.15 -12.34
N GLY A 22 -8.24 31.56 -11.67
CA GLY A 22 -8.81 30.83 -10.52
C GLY A 22 -9.28 29.42 -10.89
N VAL A 23 -10.01 29.29 -12.00
CA VAL A 23 -10.47 27.98 -12.51
C VAL A 23 -9.29 27.10 -12.87
N MET A 24 -8.30 27.62 -13.62
CA MET A 24 -7.10 26.87 -13.97
C MET A 24 -6.31 26.42 -12.74
N ALA A 25 -6.18 27.27 -11.72
CA ALA A 25 -5.53 26.92 -10.47
C ALA A 25 -6.26 25.79 -9.73
N MET A 26 -7.60 25.86 -9.64
CA MET A 26 -8.39 24.79 -9.03
C MET A 26 -8.27 23.47 -9.79
N CYS A 27 -8.29 23.50 -11.12
CA CYS A 27 -8.05 22.32 -11.95
C CYS A 27 -6.65 21.73 -11.68
N GLY A 28 -5.61 22.57 -11.62
CA GLY A 28 -4.25 22.14 -11.30
C GLY A 28 -4.16 21.46 -9.95
N LEU A 29 -4.76 22.04 -8.89
CA LEU A 29 -4.80 21.44 -7.56
C LEU A 29 -5.56 20.11 -7.55
N GLY A 30 -6.67 20.00 -8.30
CA GLY A 30 -7.41 18.75 -8.48
C GLY A 30 -6.56 17.64 -9.09
N LEU A 31 -5.81 17.95 -10.15
CA LEU A 31 -4.90 16.99 -10.80
C LEU A 31 -3.79 16.53 -9.83
N MET A 32 -3.17 17.45 -9.10
CA MET A 32 -2.11 17.09 -8.13
C MET A 32 -2.65 16.20 -7.01
N SER A 33 -3.85 16.49 -6.50
CA SER A 33 -4.51 15.67 -5.49
C SER A 33 -4.75 14.24 -5.97
N THR A 34 -5.28 14.08 -7.20
CA THR A 34 -5.52 12.75 -7.78
C THR A 34 -4.23 11.98 -8.05
N GLN A 35 -3.19 12.63 -8.58
CA GLN A 35 -1.88 12.01 -8.81
C GLN A 35 -1.25 11.52 -7.50
N LEU A 36 -1.35 12.32 -6.43
CA LEU A 36 -0.85 11.94 -5.12
C LEU A 36 -1.61 10.74 -4.55
N GLY A 37 -2.94 10.72 -4.68
CA GLY A 37 -3.78 9.59 -4.28
C GLY A 37 -3.40 8.30 -5.02
N LEU A 38 -3.34 8.35 -6.35
CA LEU A 38 -2.96 7.21 -7.18
C LEU A 38 -1.57 6.67 -6.84
N THR A 39 -0.60 7.57 -6.64
CA THR A 39 0.77 7.19 -6.27
C THR A 39 0.79 6.45 -4.94
N ARG A 40 0.07 6.96 -3.92
CA ARG A 40 -0.02 6.29 -2.60
C ARG A 40 -0.66 4.90 -2.71
N HIS A 41 -1.73 4.77 -3.49
CA HIS A 41 -2.38 3.49 -3.71
C HIS A 41 -1.48 2.50 -4.48
N ALA A 42 -0.76 2.97 -5.50
CA ALA A 42 0.17 2.13 -6.26
C ALA A 42 1.32 1.61 -5.38
N GLN A 43 1.89 2.46 -4.52
CA GLN A 43 2.94 2.03 -3.58
C GLN A 43 2.43 0.98 -2.60
N PHE A 44 1.22 1.17 -2.07
CA PHE A 44 0.59 0.22 -1.16
C PHE A 44 0.28 -1.12 -1.83
N ALA A 45 -0.25 -1.10 -3.06
CA ALA A 45 -0.52 -2.29 -3.86
C ALA A 45 0.77 -3.03 -4.21
N ALA A 46 1.83 -2.30 -4.59
CA ALA A 46 3.14 -2.88 -4.89
C ALA A 46 3.76 -3.57 -3.67
N ALA A 47 3.68 -2.95 -2.48
CA ALA A 47 4.17 -3.55 -1.25
C ALA A 47 3.43 -4.85 -0.91
N ARG A 48 2.09 -4.86 -1.02
CA ARG A 48 1.30 -6.09 -0.84
C ARG A 48 1.59 -7.15 -1.89
N GLY A 49 1.76 -6.77 -3.15
CA GLY A 49 2.11 -7.68 -4.23
C GLY A 49 3.43 -8.39 -3.93
N ARG A 50 4.49 -7.64 -3.57
CA ARG A 50 5.78 -8.21 -3.19
C ARG A 50 5.67 -9.17 -1.99
N ALA A 51 4.87 -8.81 -0.99
CA ALA A 51 4.63 -9.68 0.17
C ALA A 51 3.87 -10.95 -0.19
N ALA A 52 2.87 -10.86 -1.08
CA ALA A 52 2.15 -12.03 -1.59
C ALA A 52 3.07 -12.96 -2.39
N PHE A 53 3.92 -12.41 -3.27
CA PHE A 53 4.93 -13.18 -4.00
C PHE A 53 5.92 -13.89 -3.06
N ALA A 54 6.38 -13.21 -2.00
CA ALA A 54 7.28 -13.83 -1.02
C ALA A 54 6.59 -14.96 -0.22
N ALA A 55 5.33 -14.76 0.17
CA ALA A 55 4.55 -15.78 0.88
C ALA A 55 4.30 -17.02 -0.01
N ASP A 56 3.95 -16.80 -1.28
CA ASP A 56 3.71 -17.86 -2.27
C ASP A 56 4.99 -18.65 -2.58
N ALA A 57 6.11 -17.95 -2.81
CA ALA A 57 7.40 -18.58 -3.05
C ALA A 57 7.83 -19.52 -1.91
N ILE A 58 7.45 -19.18 -0.67
CA ILE A 58 7.72 -20.05 0.48
C ILE A 58 6.74 -21.18 0.61
N ALA A 59 5.45 -20.95 0.39
CA ALA A 59 4.49 -22.03 0.32
C ALA A 59 4.95 -23.07 -0.71
N GLU A 60 5.38 -22.64 -1.90
CA GLU A 60 5.91 -23.53 -2.93
C GLU A 60 7.22 -24.20 -2.49
N SER A 61 8.16 -23.45 -1.90
CA SER A 61 9.40 -24.05 -1.39
C SER A 61 9.13 -25.11 -0.30
N ALA A 62 8.11 -24.90 0.54
CA ALA A 62 7.75 -25.81 1.61
C ALA A 62 7.05 -27.07 1.10
N ARG A 63 6.26 -26.94 0.01
CA ARG A 63 5.67 -28.08 -0.71
C ARG A 63 6.75 -28.93 -1.38
N VAL A 64 7.70 -28.30 -2.08
CA VAL A 64 8.75 -29.01 -2.82
C VAL A 64 9.81 -29.61 -1.88
N ALA A 65 10.18 -28.89 -0.82
CA ALA A 65 11.25 -29.31 0.09
C ALA A 65 10.84 -30.41 1.08
N GLY A 66 9.54 -30.69 1.25
CA GLY A 66 9.06 -31.60 2.28
C GLY A 66 9.60 -31.19 3.66
N ALA A 67 10.17 -32.12 4.42
CA ALA A 67 10.69 -31.86 5.78
C ALA A 67 12.02 -31.09 5.85
N THR A 68 12.64 -30.75 4.72
CA THR A 68 13.96 -30.09 4.72
C THR A 68 13.82 -28.56 4.80
N GLY A 69 14.40 -27.95 5.84
CA GLY A 69 14.26 -26.51 6.11
C GLY A 69 15.10 -25.59 5.23
N ALA A 70 16.11 -26.11 4.51
CA ALA A 70 17.10 -25.29 3.82
C ALA A 70 16.52 -24.37 2.70
N PRO A 71 15.57 -24.80 1.86
CA PRO A 71 14.94 -23.92 0.87
C PRO A 71 14.11 -22.80 1.50
N ILE A 72 13.44 -23.08 2.62
CA ILE A 72 12.65 -22.11 3.37
C ILE A 72 13.56 -21.06 4.00
N ASP A 73 14.69 -21.46 4.58
CA ASP A 73 15.65 -20.54 5.22
C ASP A 73 16.33 -19.60 4.22
N ARG A 74 16.60 -20.09 3.00
CA ARG A 74 17.07 -19.25 1.89
C ARG A 74 16.05 -18.15 1.55
N TRP A 75 14.77 -18.51 1.45
CA TRP A 75 13.73 -17.52 1.17
C TRP A 75 13.49 -16.55 2.33
N LYS A 76 13.60 -17.00 3.58
CA LYS A 76 13.59 -16.11 4.76
C LYS A 76 14.71 -15.07 4.67
N ALA A 77 15.93 -15.47 4.30
CA ALA A 77 17.05 -14.53 4.13
C ALA A 77 16.82 -13.52 2.99
N LEU A 78 16.16 -13.95 1.91
CA LEU A 78 15.82 -13.08 0.77
C LEU A 78 14.59 -12.20 1.01
N THR A 79 13.78 -12.47 2.03
CA THR A 79 12.52 -11.75 2.24
C THR A 79 12.75 -10.25 2.41
N ALA A 80 13.81 -9.84 3.11
CA ALA A 80 14.14 -8.44 3.33
C ALA A 80 14.54 -7.69 2.05
N SER A 81 14.99 -8.39 1.00
CA SER A 81 15.30 -7.76 -0.30
C SER A 81 14.06 -7.61 -1.19
N VAL A 82 13.07 -8.50 -1.04
CA VAL A 82 11.80 -8.44 -1.79
C VAL A 82 10.79 -7.52 -1.10
N VAL A 83 10.70 -7.60 0.22
CA VAL A 83 9.81 -6.82 1.07
C VAL A 83 10.67 -6.06 2.07
N PRO A 84 10.83 -4.73 1.94
CA PRO A 84 11.60 -3.93 2.89
C PRO A 84 11.07 -4.12 4.32
N GLU A 85 12.00 -4.40 5.25
CA GLU A 85 11.68 -4.75 6.64
C GLU A 85 10.75 -5.96 6.78
N GLY A 86 10.62 -6.78 5.74
CA GLY A 86 9.78 -7.96 5.71
C GLY A 86 10.33 -9.05 6.61
N ARG A 87 9.50 -9.54 7.52
CA ARG A 87 9.75 -10.70 8.35
C ARG A 87 8.80 -11.81 7.93
N LEU A 88 9.37 -12.98 7.73
CA LEU A 88 8.64 -14.16 7.32
C LEU A 88 8.51 -15.17 8.44
N THR A 89 7.32 -15.74 8.55
CA THR A 89 6.97 -16.76 9.54
C THR A 89 6.18 -17.88 8.87
N THR A 90 6.39 -19.12 9.30
CA THR A 90 5.61 -20.27 8.88
C THR A 90 5.07 -20.98 10.11
N SER A 91 3.76 -21.19 10.18
CA SER A 91 3.10 -21.88 11.29
C SER A 91 2.30 -23.07 10.77
N SER A 92 2.14 -24.09 11.62
CA SER A 92 1.27 -25.24 11.31
C SER A 92 -0.19 -24.86 11.56
N ALA A 93 -1.06 -25.16 10.60
CA ALA A 93 -2.51 -25.02 10.74
C ALA A 93 -3.19 -26.32 11.21
N GLY A 94 -2.41 -27.40 11.44
CA GLY A 94 -2.89 -28.74 11.77
C GLY A 94 -2.94 -29.67 10.55
N GLY A 95 -2.69 -30.96 10.77
CA GLY A 95 -2.61 -31.95 9.70
C GLY A 95 -1.50 -31.62 8.69
N GLU A 96 -1.83 -31.69 7.39
CA GLU A 96 -0.93 -31.26 6.30
C GLU A 96 -1.08 -29.77 5.96
N ALA A 97 -1.94 -29.02 6.65
CA ALA A 97 -2.10 -27.59 6.39
C ALA A 97 -1.04 -26.76 7.13
N SER A 98 -0.43 -25.82 6.41
CA SER A 98 0.55 -24.86 6.90
C SER A 98 0.17 -23.44 6.47
N ILE A 99 0.62 -22.44 7.22
CA ILE A 99 0.39 -21.03 6.92
C ILE A 99 1.75 -20.34 6.75
N ALA A 100 1.95 -19.72 5.59
CA ALA A 100 3.07 -18.80 5.34
C ALA A 100 2.59 -17.38 5.57
N SER A 101 3.24 -16.65 6.46
CA SER A 101 2.90 -15.26 6.78
C SER A 101 4.09 -14.34 6.59
N VAL A 102 3.83 -13.16 6.03
CA VAL A 102 4.81 -12.10 5.80
C VAL A 102 4.31 -10.83 6.43
N SER A 103 5.10 -10.27 7.35
CA SER A 103 4.80 -9.00 8.01
C SER A 103 5.87 -7.95 7.70
N TRP A 104 5.47 -6.72 7.43
CA TRP A 104 6.37 -5.62 7.10
C TRP A 104 5.92 -4.32 7.77
N ALA A 105 6.79 -3.32 7.82
CA ALA A 105 6.42 -2.01 8.34
C ALA A 105 5.31 -1.39 7.48
N ALA A 106 4.19 -1.03 8.12
CA ALA A 106 3.10 -0.34 7.43
C ALA A 106 3.56 1.08 7.07
N THR A 107 3.31 1.49 5.82
CA THR A 107 3.51 2.90 5.49
C THR A 107 2.54 3.78 6.31
N PRO A 108 2.89 5.04 6.64
CA PRO A 108 2.02 5.92 7.41
C PRO A 108 0.61 6.05 6.81
N PHE A 109 0.53 6.07 5.47
CA PHE A 109 -0.73 6.10 4.75
C PHE A 109 -1.54 4.79 4.89
N ALA A 110 -0.86 3.64 4.81
CA ALA A 110 -1.49 2.35 5.02
C ALA A 110 -2.00 2.19 6.46
N ALA A 111 -1.23 2.64 7.44
CA ALA A 111 -1.61 2.62 8.85
C ALA A 111 -2.86 3.50 9.09
N ALA A 112 -2.89 4.72 8.55
CA ALA A 112 -4.05 5.60 8.64
C ALA A 112 -5.30 5.00 7.96
N SER A 113 -5.14 4.34 6.80
CA SER A 113 -6.26 3.63 6.14
C SER A 113 -6.72 2.40 6.93
N ALA A 114 -5.83 1.68 7.60
CA ALA A 114 -6.16 0.51 8.42
C ALA A 114 -6.90 0.89 9.72
N LEU A 115 -6.61 2.06 10.29
CA LEU A 115 -7.37 2.62 11.41
C LEU A 115 -8.79 3.05 11.00
N ALA A 116 -8.96 3.50 9.76
CA ALA A 116 -10.27 3.91 9.22
C ALA A 116 -11.11 2.74 8.69
N ALA A 117 -10.46 1.68 8.23
CA ALA A 117 -11.12 0.46 7.78
C ALA A 117 -11.30 -0.49 8.96
N ALA A 118 -12.54 -0.72 9.40
CA ALA A 118 -12.88 -1.90 10.20
C ALA A 118 -12.56 -3.16 9.36
N SER A 119 -11.30 -3.59 9.39
CA SER A 119 -10.79 -4.66 8.54
C SER A 119 -11.41 -5.98 9.00
N ARG A 120 -12.25 -6.56 8.13
CA ARG A 120 -12.72 -7.96 8.22
C ARG A 120 -11.65 -9.00 7.88
N VAL A 121 -10.40 -8.58 7.63
CA VAL A 121 -9.27 -9.49 7.43
C VAL A 121 -8.68 -9.79 8.81
N ALA A 122 -8.74 -11.07 9.21
CA ALA A 122 -8.18 -11.55 10.46
C ALA A 122 -6.71 -11.11 10.59
N PRO A 123 -6.25 -10.71 11.80
CA PRO A 123 -4.84 -10.44 12.02
C PRO A 123 -4.02 -11.66 11.65
N CYS A 124 -2.81 -11.44 11.15
CA CYS A 124 -1.86 -12.54 10.99
C CYS A 124 -1.71 -13.28 12.32
N VAL A 125 -1.68 -14.61 12.24
CA VAL A 125 -1.84 -15.55 13.36
C VAL A 125 -0.90 -15.29 14.55
N ASP A 126 0.20 -14.55 14.37
CA ASP A 126 1.19 -14.21 15.41
C ASP A 126 1.40 -12.70 15.63
N ALA A 127 0.44 -11.84 15.24
CA ALA A 127 0.52 -10.41 15.54
C ALA A 127 0.29 -10.18 17.05
N THR A 128 1.36 -10.24 17.84
CA THR A 128 1.34 -9.83 19.24
C THR A 128 0.86 -8.37 19.35
N ALA A 129 0.16 -8.05 20.43
CA ALA A 129 -0.62 -6.83 20.62
C ALA A 129 0.16 -5.49 20.53
N ASP A 130 1.49 -5.53 20.38
CA ASP A 130 2.35 -4.37 20.10
C ASP A 130 2.39 -3.98 18.60
N ALA A 131 1.59 -4.63 17.75
CA ALA A 131 1.57 -4.52 16.29
C ALA A 131 0.89 -3.25 15.72
N THR A 132 1.02 -2.08 16.34
CA THR A 132 0.32 -0.86 15.88
C THR A 132 0.90 -0.24 14.60
N ALA A 133 1.93 -0.82 14.00
CA ALA A 133 2.55 -0.29 12.77
C ALA A 133 3.05 -1.34 11.76
N ARG A 134 2.58 -2.59 11.80
CA ARG A 134 2.98 -3.61 10.80
C ARG A 134 1.80 -4.07 9.96
N ALA A 135 1.98 -4.09 8.65
CA ALA A 135 1.06 -4.72 7.71
C ALA A 135 1.48 -6.17 7.52
N CYS A 136 0.53 -7.04 7.17
CA CYS A 136 0.82 -8.46 7.02
C CYS A 136 -0.11 -9.13 5.99
N ILE A 137 0.36 -10.24 5.43
CA ILE A 137 -0.41 -11.18 4.60
C ILE A 137 -0.12 -12.61 5.07
N ALA A 138 -1.12 -13.48 5.03
CA ALA A 138 -1.01 -14.90 5.34
C ALA A 138 -1.63 -15.73 4.22
N LEU A 139 -0.94 -16.78 3.81
CA LEU A 139 -1.39 -17.76 2.82
C LEU A 139 -1.39 -19.15 3.47
N ALA A 140 -2.55 -19.80 3.47
CA ALA A 140 -2.66 -21.19 3.85
C ALA A 140 -2.34 -22.08 2.65
N PHE A 141 -1.57 -23.14 2.86
CA PHE A 141 -1.20 -24.11 1.84
C PHE A 141 -1.16 -25.52 2.45
N LEU A 142 -1.39 -26.53 1.61
CA LEU A 142 -1.16 -27.93 1.98
C LEU A 142 0.32 -28.23 1.79
N ARG A 143 0.89 -29.07 2.63
CA ARG A 143 2.30 -29.46 2.58
C ARG A 143 2.51 -30.75 1.80
#